data_AF-A0A7V9RJV2-F1
#
_entry.id   AF-A0A7V9RJV2-F1
#
_cell.length_a   1.000
_cell.length_b   1.000
_cell.length_c   1.000
_cell.angle_alpha   90.00
_cell.angle_beta   90.00
_cell.angle_gamma   90.00
#
_symmetry.space_group_name_H-M   'P 1'
#
loop_
_entity.id
_entity.type
_entity.pdbx_description
1 polymer ?
#
loop_
_entity_poly.entity_id
_entity_poly.type
_entity_poly.pdbx_seq_one_letter_code
_entity_poly.pdbx_strand_id
1 'polypeptide(L)'
;MASARPKKQTLAIRRPVSVTVQRLGIQRADSVKYLDVAKLSRAAKAEFELGHIKIKGRKSTVRAVVRKGMVVAIRSELCAECQPEKLSRDLLALLEVVRRKIGSDGGSRRPVSVATFLQQQMPERSECHLICFWGMCFTCCGFPSDADSWSCSRLGRSYEANSL
;
A
#
# COMPACT_ATOMS: atom_id res chain seq x y z
N MET A 1 -8.82 52.82 21.03
CA MET A 1 -8.65 51.61 21.88
C MET A 1 -8.63 50.39 20.99
N ALA A 2 -7.47 49.78 20.77
CA ALA A 2 -7.33 48.60 19.90
C ALA A 2 -7.54 47.32 20.74
N SER A 3 -8.58 46.54 20.41
CA SER A 3 -8.90 45.29 21.08
C SER A 3 -7.92 44.19 20.63
N ALA A 4 -7.08 43.72 21.57
CA ALA A 4 -6.12 42.65 21.32
C ALA A 4 -6.88 41.30 21.20
N ARG A 5 -6.81 40.67 20.02
CA ARG A 5 -7.37 39.32 19.81
C ARG A 5 -6.68 38.31 20.73
N PRO A 6 -7.41 37.49 21.49
CA PRO A 6 -6.80 36.50 22.38
C PRO A 6 -6.02 35.46 21.56
N LYS A 7 -4.73 35.30 21.87
CA LYS A 7 -3.88 34.26 21.29
C LYS A 7 -4.41 32.90 21.75
N LYS A 8 -4.93 32.09 20.82
CA LYS A 8 -5.25 30.67 21.05
C LYS A 8 -4.01 29.95 21.56
N GLN A 9 -3.98 29.63 22.86
CA GLN A 9 -2.93 28.79 23.42
C GLN A 9 -3.04 27.40 22.82
N THR A 10 -2.02 26.98 22.08
CA THR A 10 -1.93 25.63 21.50
C THR A 10 -1.06 24.78 22.41
N LEU A 11 -1.65 23.77 23.05
CA LEU A 11 -0.91 22.79 23.82
C LEU A 11 -0.38 21.70 22.87
N ALA A 12 0.94 21.60 22.74
CA ALA A 12 1.59 20.56 21.95
C ALA A 12 2.06 19.42 22.87
N ILE A 13 1.43 18.25 22.77
CA ILE A 13 1.81 17.05 23.52
C ILE A 13 2.58 16.12 22.57
N ARG A 14 3.82 15.77 22.93
CA ARG A 14 4.64 14.78 22.21
C ARG A 14 4.58 13.45 22.95
N ARG A 15 3.93 12.44 22.38
CA ARG A 15 3.95 11.06 22.90
C ARG A 15 4.30 10.07 21.78
N PRO A 16 5.05 9.01 22.07
CA PRO A 16 5.31 7.95 21.10
C PRO A 16 4.01 7.26 20.72
N VAL A 17 3.88 6.89 19.44
CA VAL A 17 2.73 6.15 18.90
C VAL A 17 3.17 4.73 18.63
N SER A 18 2.49 3.75 19.23
CA SER A 18 2.69 2.34 18.90
C SER A 18 2.09 2.04 17.53
N VAL A 19 2.90 1.45 16.65
CA VAL A 19 2.49 1.02 15.30
C VAL A 19 2.71 -0.47 15.19
N THR A 20 1.68 -1.19 14.79
CA THR A 20 1.77 -2.61 14.44
C THR A 20 1.85 -2.73 12.92
N VAL A 21 2.78 -3.54 12.44
CA VAL A 21 2.98 -3.78 11.01
C VAL A 21 2.96 -5.28 10.78
N GLN A 22 2.08 -5.75 9.89
CA GLN A 22 1.97 -7.15 9.51
C GLN A 22 2.08 -7.27 7.99
N ARG A 23 2.97 -8.15 7.51
CA ARG A 23 3.07 -8.47 6.09
C ARG A 23 1.87 -9.34 5.67
N LEU A 24 1.22 -8.96 4.58
CA LEU A 24 0.11 -9.68 3.97
C LEU A 24 0.61 -10.46 2.76
N GLY A 25 0.36 -11.77 2.76
CA GLY A 25 0.67 -12.62 1.61
C GLY A 25 -0.30 -12.35 0.45
N ILE A 26 0.25 -12.08 -0.74
CA ILE A 26 -0.54 -11.95 -1.97
C ILE A 26 -0.76 -13.36 -2.52
N GLN A 27 -2.02 -13.79 -2.58
CA GLN A 27 -2.43 -15.01 -3.27
C GLN A 27 -2.64 -14.71 -4.74
N ARG A 28 -1.72 -15.19 -5.59
CA ARG A 28 -1.73 -14.92 -7.03
C ARG A 28 -3.01 -15.47 -7.68
N ALA A 29 -3.62 -14.70 -8.58
CA ALA A 29 -4.81 -15.15 -9.29
C ALA A 29 -4.43 -16.15 -10.39
N ASP A 30 -5.26 -17.18 -10.59
CA ASP A 30 -5.09 -18.14 -11.68
C ASP A 30 -5.14 -17.49 -13.06
N SER A 31 -5.86 -16.36 -13.18
CA SER A 31 -5.96 -15.58 -14.42
C SER A 31 -4.61 -15.05 -14.90
N VAL A 32 -3.63 -14.90 -14.01
CA VAL A 32 -2.30 -14.35 -14.33
C VAL A 32 -1.56 -15.20 -15.37
N LYS A 33 -1.79 -16.52 -15.40
CA LYS A 33 -1.16 -17.43 -16.37
C LYS A 33 -1.68 -17.27 -17.80
N TYR A 34 -2.82 -16.60 -17.96
CA TYR A 34 -3.48 -16.38 -19.26
C TYR A 34 -3.28 -14.94 -19.78
N LEU A 35 -2.46 -14.13 -19.12
CA LEU A 35 -2.19 -12.76 -19.56
C LEU A 35 -1.37 -12.75 -20.85
N ASP A 36 -1.81 -11.96 -21.82
CA ASP A 36 -1.03 -11.66 -23.02
C ASP A 36 0.12 -10.70 -22.69
N VAL A 37 1.27 -11.29 -22.37
CA VAL A 37 2.51 -10.56 -22.02
C VAL A 37 2.97 -9.67 -23.17
N ALA A 38 2.77 -10.09 -24.42
CA ALA A 38 3.20 -9.32 -25.59
C ALA A 38 2.37 -8.05 -25.77
N LYS A 39 1.07 -8.12 -25.46
CA LYS A 39 0.18 -6.96 -25.45
C LYS A 39 0.50 -6.02 -24.29
N LEU A 40 0.69 -6.55 -23.08
CA LEU A 40 1.04 -5.75 -21.90
C LEU A 40 2.40 -5.06 -22.06
N SER A 41 3.39 -5.72 -22.65
CA SER A 41 4.72 -5.15 -22.91
C SER A 41 4.70 -3.96 -23.88
N ARG A 42 3.69 -3.88 -24.76
CA ARG A 42 3.51 -2.78 -25.72
C ARG A 42 2.53 -1.71 -25.23
N ALA A 43 1.82 -1.95 -24.13
CA ALA A 43 0.80 -1.04 -23.63
C ALA A 43 1.44 0.26 -23.12
N ALA A 44 0.92 1.40 -23.57
CA ALA A 44 1.28 2.71 -23.03
C ALA A 44 0.90 2.81 -21.55
N LYS A 45 -0.29 2.33 -21.20
CA LYS A 45 -0.79 2.16 -19.83
C LYS A 45 -1.76 0.98 -19.80
N ALA A 46 -1.66 0.12 -18.79
CA ALA A 46 -2.59 -0.96 -18.54
C ALA A 46 -2.63 -1.30 -17.05
N GLU A 47 -3.67 -2.01 -16.63
CA GLU A 47 -3.75 -2.60 -15.29
C GLU A 47 -4.24 -4.04 -15.45
N PHE A 48 -3.74 -4.95 -14.62
CA PHE A 48 -4.20 -6.33 -14.59
C PHE A 48 -4.31 -6.85 -13.15
N GLU A 49 -5.21 -7.79 -12.94
CA GLU A 49 -5.36 -8.48 -11.66
C GLU A 49 -4.14 -9.37 -11.40
N LEU A 50 -3.44 -9.11 -10.31
CA LEU A 50 -2.31 -9.90 -9.85
C LEU A 50 -2.76 -11.04 -8.93
N GLY A 51 -3.77 -10.79 -8.11
CA GLY A 51 -4.18 -11.71 -7.06
C GLY A 51 -5.06 -11.04 -6.02
N HIS A 52 -5.04 -11.60 -4.82
CA HIS A 52 -5.78 -11.07 -3.69
C HIS A 52 -5.01 -11.24 -2.37
N ILE A 53 -5.25 -10.32 -1.45
CA ILE A 53 -4.82 -10.43 -0.05
C ILE A 53 -6.01 -10.82 0.81
N LYS A 54 -5.75 -11.62 1.86
CA LYS A 54 -6.75 -11.96 2.86
C LYS A 54 -6.58 -11.09 4.10
N ILE A 55 -7.68 -10.45 4.51
CA ILE A 55 -7.73 -9.56 5.66
C ILE A 55 -8.97 -9.93 6.46
N LYS A 56 -8.80 -10.56 7.65
CA LYS A 56 -9.89 -11.01 8.54
C LYS A 56 -11.09 -11.64 7.79
N GLY A 57 -10.80 -12.67 6.98
CA GLY A 57 -11.82 -13.43 6.23
C GLY A 57 -12.32 -12.76 4.93
N ARG A 58 -11.95 -11.50 4.67
CA ARG A 58 -12.27 -10.80 3.41
C ARG A 58 -11.12 -10.89 2.42
N LYS A 59 -11.44 -10.94 1.14
CA LYS A 59 -10.48 -10.84 0.04
C LYS A 59 -10.48 -9.43 -0.50
N SER A 60 -9.30 -8.85 -0.71
CA SER A 60 -9.12 -7.60 -1.46
C SER A 60 -8.25 -7.90 -2.67
N THR A 61 -8.73 -7.50 -3.84
CA THR A 61 -8.03 -7.70 -5.10
C THR A 61 -6.79 -6.82 -5.15
N VAL A 62 -5.70 -7.35 -5.67
CA VAL A 62 -4.45 -6.64 -5.91
C VAL A 62 -4.24 -6.55 -7.41
N ARG A 63 -4.01 -5.34 -7.91
CA ARG A 63 -3.75 -5.03 -9.31
C ARG A 63 -2.34 -4.53 -9.51
N ALA A 64 -1.72 -4.94 -10.61
CA ALA A 64 -0.46 -4.39 -11.07
C ALA A 64 -0.72 -3.29 -12.10
N VAL A 65 -0.02 -2.16 -11.97
CA VAL A 65 -0.09 -1.03 -12.88
C VAL A 65 1.09 -1.08 -13.83
N VAL A 66 0.77 -1.11 -15.13
CA VAL A 66 1.75 -1.15 -16.22
C VAL A 66 1.80 0.20 -16.91
N ARG A 67 3.01 0.71 -17.16
CA ARG A 67 3.27 1.87 -18.02
C ARG A 67 4.44 1.58 -18.94
N LYS A 68 4.25 1.80 -20.24
CA LYS A 68 5.27 1.55 -21.28
C LYS A 68 5.91 0.16 -21.14
N GLY A 69 5.09 -0.88 -20.95
CA GLY A 69 5.55 -2.26 -20.78
C GLY A 69 6.22 -2.61 -19.44
N MET A 70 6.23 -1.68 -18.48
CA MET A 70 6.87 -1.87 -17.17
C MET A 70 5.82 -1.86 -16.06
N VAL A 71 5.94 -2.78 -15.11
CA VAL A 71 5.19 -2.74 -13.85
C VAL A 71 5.79 -1.66 -12.95
N VAL A 72 5.00 -0.62 -12.68
CA VAL A 72 5.43 0.59 -11.96
C VAL A 72 4.77 0.76 -10.61
N ALA A 73 3.62 0.13 -10.37
CA ALA A 73 2.97 0.15 -9.06
C ALA A 73 2.09 -1.07 -8.85
N ILE A 74 1.72 -1.30 -7.59
CA ILE A 74 0.77 -2.32 -7.20
C ILE A 74 -0.25 -1.67 -6.28
N ARG A 75 -1.53 -1.96 -6.54
CA ARG A 75 -2.65 -1.32 -5.84
C ARG A 75 -3.58 -2.39 -5.32
N SER A 76 -3.95 -2.30 -4.05
CA SER A 76 -5.12 -3.02 -3.56
C SER A 76 -6.37 -2.26 -3.97
N GLU A 77 -7.33 -2.95 -4.56
CA GLU A 77 -8.68 -2.43 -4.66
C GLU A 77 -9.29 -2.33 -3.27
N LEU A 78 -9.97 -1.22 -3.05
CA LEU A 78 -10.77 -0.99 -1.85
C LEU A 78 -11.79 -2.13 -1.75
N CYS A 79 -11.87 -2.75 -0.59
CA CYS A 79 -13.04 -3.56 -0.28
C CYS A 79 -14.31 -2.69 -0.41
N ALA A 80 -15.48 -3.27 -0.70
CA ALA A 80 -16.70 -2.49 -0.93
C ALA A 80 -17.06 -1.51 0.21
N GLU A 81 -16.57 -1.79 1.43
CA GLU A 81 -16.76 -0.97 2.63
C GLU A 81 -15.54 -0.08 2.96
N CYS A 82 -14.44 -0.23 2.23
CA CYS A 82 -13.20 0.50 2.44
C CYS A 82 -13.32 1.88 1.79
N GLN A 83 -13.10 2.94 2.56
CA GLN A 83 -13.10 4.29 2.01
C GLN A 83 -11.69 4.67 1.53
N PRO A 84 -11.56 5.28 0.34
CA PRO A 84 -10.31 5.89 -0.08
C PRO A 84 -9.96 7.00 0.91
N GLU A 85 -8.90 6.81 1.70
CA GLU A 85 -8.43 7.84 2.63
C GLU A 85 -7.43 8.73 1.89
N LYS A 86 -7.67 10.05 1.89
CA LYS A 86 -6.63 11.00 1.49
C LYS A 86 -5.55 10.97 2.56
N LEU A 87 -4.38 10.44 2.22
CA LEU A 87 -3.28 10.30 3.17
C LEU A 87 -2.88 11.68 3.69
N SER A 88 -3.07 11.91 4.99
CA SER A 88 -2.59 13.12 5.66
C SER A 88 -1.06 13.16 5.65
N ARG A 89 -0.47 14.34 5.82
CA ARG A 89 1.00 14.48 5.90
C ARG A 89 1.59 13.64 7.04
N ASP A 90 0.88 13.56 8.16
CA ASP A 90 1.31 12.76 9.32
C ASP A 90 1.27 11.26 9.03
N LEU A 91 0.23 10.80 8.33
CA LEU A 91 0.14 9.41 7.88
C LEU A 91 1.25 9.09 6.87
N LEU A 92 1.55 9.99 5.92
CA LEU A 92 2.67 9.83 5.00
C LEU A 92 4.01 9.76 5.74
N ALA A 93 4.23 10.61 6.74
CA ALA A 93 5.44 10.57 7.56
C ALA A 93 5.56 9.25 8.34
N LEU A 94 4.46 8.74 8.90
CA LEU A 94 4.42 7.45 9.58
C LEU A 94 4.72 6.29 8.62
N LEU A 95 4.06 6.29 7.45
CA LEU A 95 4.26 5.29 6.40
C LEU A 95 5.71 5.31 5.89
N GLU A 96 6.33 6.47 5.80
CA GLU A 96 7.74 6.60 5.43
C GLU A 96 8.67 5.97 6.50
N VAL A 97 8.37 6.17 7.80
CA VAL A 97 9.11 5.50 8.88
C VAL A 97 8.93 3.98 8.81
N VAL A 98 7.70 3.51 8.63
CA VAL A 98 7.38 2.09 8.47
C VAL A 98 8.09 1.51 7.26
N ARG A 99 8.04 2.21 6.11
CA ARG A 99 8.71 1.83 4.87
C ARG A 99 10.22 1.72 5.04
N ARG A 100 10.88 2.67 5.72
CA ARG A 100 12.33 2.58 5.99
C ARG A 100 12.67 1.37 6.86
N LYS A 101 11.77 1.00 7.77
CA LYS A 101 11.97 -0.14 8.67
C LYS A 101 11.73 -1.49 7.98
N ILE A 102 10.81 -1.54 7.01
CA ILE A 102 10.52 -2.73 6.20
C ILE A 102 11.52 -2.86 5.04
N GLY A 103 11.74 -1.80 4.29
CA GLY A 103 12.55 -1.75 3.07
C GLY A 103 14.06 -1.64 3.32
N SER A 104 14.54 -2.15 4.45
CA SER A 104 15.98 -2.25 4.76
C SER A 104 16.72 -3.20 3.81
N ASP A 105 16.01 -4.05 3.07
CA ASP A 105 16.59 -4.91 2.05
C ASP A 105 16.69 -4.13 0.73
N GLY A 106 17.93 -3.87 0.28
CA GLY A 106 18.32 -2.97 -0.81
C GLY A 106 17.86 -3.36 -2.21
N GLY A 107 16.57 -3.64 -2.40
CA GLY A 107 15.95 -3.91 -3.69
C GLY A 107 16.09 -2.72 -4.66
N SER A 108 16.37 -3.04 -5.92
CA SER A 108 16.50 -2.05 -6.99
C SER A 108 15.20 -1.26 -7.18
N ARG A 109 15.29 0.09 -7.13
CA ARG A 109 14.20 1.05 -7.38
C ARG A 109 13.64 1.03 -8.81
N ARG A 110 14.16 0.18 -9.69
CA ARG A 110 13.81 0.21 -11.11
C ARG A 110 12.50 -0.53 -11.37
N PRO A 111 11.56 0.06 -12.14
CA PRO A 111 10.44 -0.67 -12.71
C PRO A 111 10.91 -1.97 -13.37
N VAL A 112 10.07 -2.98 -13.36
CA VAL A 112 10.37 -4.30 -13.92
C VAL A 112 9.52 -4.50 -15.17
N SER A 113 10.07 -5.13 -16.21
CA SER A 113 9.27 -5.49 -17.37
C SER A 113 8.13 -6.44 -16.97
N VAL A 114 7.00 -6.40 -17.67
CA VAL A 114 5.89 -7.31 -17.39
C VAL A 114 6.33 -8.78 -17.47
N ALA A 115 7.17 -9.14 -18.45
CA ALA A 115 7.68 -10.50 -18.60
C ALA A 115 8.48 -10.97 -17.37
N THR A 116 9.44 -10.16 -16.92
CA THR A 116 10.26 -10.50 -15.75
C THR A 116 9.42 -10.52 -14.47
N PHE A 117 8.49 -9.57 -14.31
CA PHE A 117 7.61 -9.51 -13.15
C PHE A 117 6.74 -10.77 -13.04
N LEU A 118 6.22 -11.29 -14.16
CA LEU A 118 5.36 -12.47 -14.15
C LEU A 118 6.13 -13.78 -13.96
N GLN A 119 7.43 -13.84 -14.28
CA GLN A 119 8.26 -15.03 -14.05
C GLN A 119 8.65 -15.23 -12.58
N GLN A 120 8.57 -14.19 -11.75
CA GLN A 120 8.86 -14.29 -10.32
C GLN A 120 7.71 -15.03 -9.60
N GLN A 121 8.03 -16.09 -8.83
CA GLN A 121 7.03 -16.93 -8.13
C GLN A 121 6.19 -16.12 -7.14
N MET A 122 6.82 -15.22 -6.41
CA MET A 122 6.19 -14.01 -5.90
C MET A 122 7.04 -12.85 -6.38
N PRO A 123 6.47 -11.70 -6.78
CA PRO A 123 7.30 -10.54 -6.98
C PRO A 123 7.86 -10.22 -5.60
N GLU A 124 9.11 -10.59 -5.32
CA GLU A 124 9.82 -10.27 -4.06
C GLU A 124 9.78 -8.76 -3.77
N ARG A 125 9.49 -7.98 -4.81
CA ARG A 125 9.33 -6.54 -4.74
C ARG A 125 7.95 -6.09 -4.27
N SER A 126 6.90 -6.87 -4.49
CA SER A 126 5.53 -6.44 -4.16
C SER A 126 5.15 -6.83 -2.76
N GLU A 127 4.95 -5.84 -1.90
CA GLU A 127 4.57 -6.11 -0.51
C GLU A 127 3.30 -5.36 -0.15
N CYS A 128 2.37 -6.09 0.44
CA CYS A 128 1.20 -5.55 1.09
C CYS A 128 1.40 -5.63 2.60
N HIS A 129 1.11 -4.56 3.31
CA HIS A 129 1.21 -4.46 4.75
C HIS A 129 -0.10 -4.01 5.35
N LEU A 130 -0.48 -4.62 6.46
CA LEU A 130 -1.46 -4.11 7.40
C LEU A 130 -0.73 -3.27 8.45
N ILE A 131 -1.06 -1.99 8.52
CA ILE A 131 -0.43 -1.02 9.42
C ILE A 131 -1.51 -0.47 10.34
N CYS A 132 -1.39 -0.72 11.64
CA CYS A 132 -2.37 -0.32 12.64
C CYS A 132 -1.76 0.61 13.69
N PHE A 133 -2.45 1.72 14.00
CA PHE A 133 -2.10 2.65 15.08
C PHE A 133 -3.36 3.41 15.53
N TRP A 134 -3.48 3.68 16.84
CA TRP A 134 -4.63 4.39 17.43
C TRP A 134 -6.02 3.86 17.01
N GLY A 135 -6.19 2.54 16.97
CA GLY A 135 -7.46 1.90 16.59
C GLY A 135 -7.84 2.09 15.12
N MET A 136 -6.91 2.57 14.29
CA MET A 136 -7.07 2.65 12.85
C MET A 136 -6.12 1.66 12.19
N CYS A 137 -6.59 1.01 11.14
CA CYS A 137 -5.78 0.10 10.34
C CYS A 137 -5.83 0.48 8.87
N PHE A 138 -4.68 0.36 8.22
CA PHE A 138 -4.48 0.69 6.82
C PHE A 138 -3.90 -0.53 6.13
N THR A 139 -4.43 -0.84 4.95
CA THR A 139 -3.80 -1.78 4.04
C THR A 139 -3.01 -0.99 3.03
N CYS A 140 -1.71 -1.22 2.96
CA CYS A 140 -0.82 -0.51 2.06
C CYS A 140 -0.09 -1.52 1.18
N CYS A 141 -0.23 -1.39 -0.13
CA CYS A 141 0.48 -2.22 -1.11
C CYS A 141 1.37 -1.36 -1.99
N GLY A 142 2.56 -1.84 -2.30
CA GLY A 142 3.50 -1.13 -3.18
C GLY A 142 4.83 -1.86 -3.30
N PHE A 143 5.81 -1.16 -3.85
CA PHE A 143 7.20 -1.56 -3.88
C PHE A 143 7.95 -0.88 -2.72
N PRO A 144 8.60 -1.60 -1.78
CA PRO A 144 9.34 -1.00 -0.66
C PRO A 144 10.38 0.04 -1.09
N SER A 145 10.97 -0.20 -2.27
CA SER A 145 12.00 0.66 -2.87
C SER A 145 11.47 1.97 -3.47
N ASP A 146 10.17 2.10 -3.75
CA ASP A 146 9.56 3.24 -4.44
C ASP A 146 8.33 3.78 -3.69
N ALA A 147 8.47 4.96 -3.07
CA ALA A 147 7.41 5.57 -2.27
C ALA A 147 6.15 5.93 -3.10
N ASP A 148 6.32 6.31 -4.37
CA ASP A 148 5.20 6.73 -5.23
C ASP A 148 4.35 5.54 -5.73
N SER A 149 4.86 4.32 -5.53
CA SER A 149 4.16 3.09 -5.88
C SER A 149 3.15 2.64 -4.82
N TRP A 150 3.20 3.22 -3.61
CA TRP A 150 2.35 2.80 -2.49
C TRP A 150 0.93 3.30 -2.65
N SER A 151 -0.01 2.39 -2.47
CA SER A 151 -1.44 2.68 -2.37
C SER A 151 -1.93 2.17 -1.02
N CYS A 152 -2.46 3.09 -0.22
CA CYS A 152 -2.99 2.80 1.11
C CYS A 152 -4.49 3.02 1.17
N SER A 153 -5.17 2.11 1.86
CA SER A 153 -6.61 2.07 2.01
C SER A 153 -6.96 1.89 3.47
N ARG A 154 -7.88 2.71 4.00
CA ARG A 154 -8.33 2.56 5.38
C ARG A 154 -9.29 1.38 5.49
N LEU A 155 -9.01 0.49 6.44
CA LEU A 155 -9.95 -0.52 6.88
C LEU A 155 -10.93 0.15 7.83
N GLY A 156 -12.24 -0.11 7.67
CA GLY A 156 -13.29 0.53 8.46
C GLY A 156 -13.08 0.43 9.98
N ARG A 157 -13.84 1.23 10.76
CA ARG A 157 -13.67 1.39 12.23
C ARG A 157 -13.73 0.09 13.04
N SER A 158 -14.28 -0.99 12.48
CA SER A 158 -14.42 -2.29 13.14
C SER A 158 -13.13 -3.13 13.16
N TYR A 159 -11.99 -2.56 12.76
CA TYR A 159 -10.70 -3.25 12.86
C TYR A 159 -10.14 -3.14 14.28
N GLU A 160 -10.70 -3.91 15.22
CA GLU A 160 -10.09 -4.05 16.54
C GLU A 160 -8.72 -4.72 16.40
N ALA A 161 -7.70 -4.06 16.95
CA ALA A 161 -6.32 -4.55 16.98
C ALA A 161 -6.13 -5.79 17.90
N ASN A 162 -7.20 -6.28 18.54
CA ASN A 162 -7.16 -7.29 19.61
C ASN A 162 -7.61 -8.71 19.19
N SER A 163 -7.68 -9.02 17.89
CA SER A 163 -7.93 -10.39 17.41
C SER A 163 -6.75 -10.92 16.60
N LEU A 164 -5.57 -10.88 17.25
CA LEU A 164 -4.41 -11.70 16.96
C LEU A 164 -4.29 -12.75 18.05
#